data_AF-A0A8H3GTE3-F1
#
_entry.id   AF-A0A8H3GTE3-F1
#
_cell.length_a   1.000
_cell.length_b   1.000
_cell.length_c   1.000
_cell.angle_alpha   90.00
_cell.angle_beta   90.00
_cell.angle_gamma   90.00
#
_symmetry.space_group_name_H-M   'P 1'
#
loop_
_entity.id
_entity.type
_entity.pdbx_description
1 polymer ?
#
loop_
_entity_poly.entity_id
_entity_poly.type
_entity_poly.pdbx_seq_one_letter_code
_entity_poly.pdbx_strand_id
1 'polypeptide(L)'
;MIIPIATPPEPKSGSPQHPRLVRLGKELFLIEMQGKLEVEGPKEGGFVGVLGLDDSDKVTLRIGVHHLEGKIASLPKPLGILTKHKSGAGTTYDITEIVIKKIIFTKRPTPIVGHAGPLLQAN
;
A
#
# COMPACT_ATOMS: atom_id res chain seq x y z
N MET A 1 -13.94 -2.72 6.58
CA MET A 1 -12.65 -3.10 7.21
C MET A 1 -11.68 -1.93 7.13
N ILE A 2 -10.93 -1.64 8.20
CA ILE A 2 -9.93 -0.55 8.27
C ILE A 2 -8.54 -1.18 8.35
N ILE A 3 -7.63 -0.77 7.45
CA ILE A 3 -6.29 -1.36 7.34
C ILE A 3 -5.24 -0.25 7.37
N PRO A 4 -4.29 -0.28 8.34
CA PRO A 4 -3.19 0.67 8.35
C PRO A 4 -2.21 0.35 7.22
N ILE A 5 -1.77 1.38 6.49
CA ILE A 5 -0.70 1.28 5.51
C ILE A 5 0.58 1.80 6.16
N ALA A 6 1.57 0.91 6.32
CA ALA A 6 2.93 1.28 6.68
C ALA A 6 3.84 1.24 5.45
N THR A 7 4.92 2.01 5.50
CA THR A 7 6.06 1.78 4.63
C THR A 7 6.90 0.58 5.13
N PRO A 8 7.59 -0.19 4.27
CA PRO A 8 8.35 -1.37 4.69
C PRO A 8 9.65 -0.99 5.43
N PRO A 9 10.13 -1.71 6.46
CA PRO A 9 11.35 -1.39 7.25
C PRO A 9 12.66 -1.41 6.44
N GLU A 10 13.72 -0.68 6.87
CA GLU A 10 15.06 -0.74 6.24
C GLU A 10 15.66 -2.11 6.45
N PRO A 11 16.27 -2.69 5.40
CA PRO A 11 17.03 -3.89 5.59
C PRO A 11 18.20 -3.59 6.54
N LYS A 12 18.21 -4.26 7.69
CA LYS A 12 19.47 -4.67 8.29
C LYS A 12 20.14 -5.59 7.26
N SER A 13 21.03 -5.04 6.44
CA SER A 13 21.92 -5.79 5.53
C SER A 13 21.19 -6.86 4.68
N GLY A 14 20.72 -6.50 3.48
CA GLY A 14 20.72 -7.44 2.35
C GLY A 14 19.41 -7.89 1.71
N SER A 15 18.21 -7.46 2.14
CA SER A 15 16.96 -7.81 1.42
C SER A 15 16.50 -6.72 0.43
N PRO A 16 16.23 -7.05 -0.84
CA PRO A 16 15.66 -6.12 -1.82
C PRO A 16 14.20 -5.76 -1.51
N GLN A 17 13.86 -4.47 -1.63
CA GLN A 17 12.55 -3.91 -1.36
C GLN A 17 11.53 -4.26 -2.46
N HIS A 18 10.34 -4.74 -2.07
CA HIS A 18 9.26 -5.16 -2.96
C HIS A 18 8.33 -3.99 -3.36
N PRO A 19 7.62 -4.05 -4.50
CA PRO A 19 6.46 -3.20 -4.76
C PRO A 19 5.41 -3.36 -3.63
N ARG A 20 4.65 -2.29 -3.35
CA ARG A 20 3.69 -2.27 -2.22
C ARG A 20 2.49 -3.18 -2.51
N LEU A 21 2.57 -4.40 -2.00
CA LEU A 21 1.50 -5.38 -2.02
C LEU A 21 0.71 -5.28 -0.71
N VAL A 22 -0.61 -5.27 -0.80
CA VAL A 22 -1.49 -5.37 0.37
C VAL A 22 -2.18 -6.72 0.37
N ARG A 23 -2.20 -7.40 1.51
CA ARG A 23 -2.92 -8.67 1.67
C ARG A 23 -4.24 -8.39 2.37
N LEU A 24 -5.34 -8.68 1.67
CA LEU A 24 -6.71 -8.61 2.21
C LEU A 24 -7.19 -10.04 2.46
N GLY A 25 -7.11 -10.48 3.71
CA GLY A 25 -7.34 -11.88 4.05
C GLY A 25 -6.33 -12.80 3.32
N LYS A 26 -6.82 -13.61 2.39
CA LYS A 26 -6.00 -14.55 1.61
C LYS A 26 -5.56 -13.99 0.25
N GLU A 27 -6.13 -12.86 -0.18
CA GLU A 27 -5.89 -12.30 -1.51
C GLU A 27 -4.84 -11.19 -1.49
N LEU A 28 -4.03 -11.14 -2.55
CA LEU A 28 -2.98 -10.15 -2.75
C LEU A 28 -3.43 -9.11 -3.77
N PHE A 29 -3.29 -7.83 -3.41
CA PHE A 29 -3.65 -6.71 -4.26
C PHE A 29 -2.45 -5.81 -4.52
N LEU A 30 -2.34 -5.33 -5.75
CA LEU A 30 -1.48 -4.20 -6.11
C LEU A 30 -2.19 -2.89 -5.75
N ILE A 31 -1.54 -1.99 -5.02
CA ILE A 31 -2.04 -0.61 -4.84
C ILE A 31 -1.43 0.27 -5.94
N GLU A 32 -2.29 0.88 -6.74
CA GLU A 32 -1.92 1.80 -7.82
C GLU A 32 -2.52 3.19 -7.54
N MET A 33 -1.67 4.22 -7.52
CA MET A 33 -2.08 5.59 -7.26
C MET A 33 -1.53 6.52 -8.34
N GLN A 34 -2.38 7.38 -8.88
CA GLN A 34 -1.95 8.40 -9.83
C GLN A 34 -1.32 9.58 -9.09
N GLY A 35 0.01 9.68 -9.16
CA GLY A 35 0.78 10.74 -8.52
C GLY A 35 2.01 10.20 -7.82
N LYS A 36 2.55 10.98 -6.88
CA LYS A 36 3.68 10.58 -6.05
C LYS A 36 3.24 10.57 -4.59
N LEU A 37 3.69 9.56 -3.85
CA LEU A 37 3.56 9.54 -2.40
C LEU A 37 4.79 10.21 -1.80
N GLU A 38 4.60 11.42 -1.29
CA GLU A 38 5.62 12.12 -0.53
C GLU A 38 5.52 11.70 0.94
N VAL A 39 6.65 11.36 1.55
CA VAL A 39 6.74 10.93 2.96
C VAL A 39 7.88 11.71 3.60
N GLU A 40 7.60 12.36 4.72
CA GLU A 40 8.61 12.99 5.56
C GLU A 40 9.13 11.97 6.60
N GLY A 41 10.45 11.95 6.81
CA GLY A 41 11.09 11.03 7.75
C GLY A 41 11.45 9.66 7.15
N PRO A 42 11.73 8.65 7.99
CA PRO A 42 12.12 7.32 7.53
C PRO A 42 11.04 6.76 6.62
N LYS A 43 11.44 6.36 5.41
CA LYS A 43 10.53 5.82 4.39
C LYS A 43 10.04 4.43 4.74
N GLU A 44 10.13 4.02 6.00
CA GLU A 44 10.19 2.62 6.39
C GLU A 44 9.65 2.37 7.80
N GLY A 45 8.79 1.37 7.96
CA GLY A 45 7.96 1.16 9.15
C GLY A 45 6.98 2.31 9.45
N GLY A 46 7.00 3.38 8.66
CA GLY A 46 6.28 4.61 8.88
C GLY A 46 4.82 4.48 8.50
N PHE A 47 3.94 4.93 9.38
CA PHE A 47 2.51 4.99 9.10
C PHE A 47 2.24 6.05 8.02
N VAL A 48 1.65 5.63 6.90
CA VAL A 48 1.29 6.50 5.78
C VAL A 48 -0.17 6.93 5.86
N GLY A 49 -1.05 6.02 6.27
CA GLY A 49 -2.47 6.27 6.17
C GLY A 49 -3.33 5.06 6.43
N VAL A 50 -4.61 5.21 6.12
CA VAL A 50 -5.66 4.23 6.40
C VAL A 50 -6.39 3.88 5.11
N LEU A 51 -6.40 2.59 4.78
CA LEU A 51 -7.22 2.02 3.70
C LEU A 51 -8.56 1.57 4.29
N GLY A 52 -9.66 2.14 3.80
CA GLY A 52 -11.02 1.72 4.14
C GLY A 52 -11.61 0.90 3.00
N LEU A 53 -12.15 -0.27 3.33
CA LEU A 53 -12.95 -1.10 2.43
C LEU A 53 -14.37 -1.18 3.00
N ASP A 54 -15.37 -0.85 2.19
CA ASP A 54 -16.77 -1.08 2.54
C ASP A 54 -17.33 -2.33 1.84
N ASP A 55 -18.53 -2.75 2.25
CA ASP A 55 -19.20 -3.93 1.70
C ASP A 55 -19.72 -3.71 0.25
N SER A 56 -19.51 -2.52 -0.32
CA SER A 56 -19.95 -2.10 -1.66
C SER A 56 -18.80 -2.00 -2.66
N ASP A 57 -17.66 -2.66 -2.39
CA ASP A 57 -16.41 -2.58 -3.18
C ASP A 57 -15.84 -1.16 -3.36
N LYS A 58 -16.33 -0.17 -2.60
CA LYS A 58 -15.70 1.14 -2.58
C LYS A 58 -14.47 1.08 -1.70
N VAL A 59 -13.38 1.60 -2.25
CA VAL A 59 -12.13 1.69 -1.53
C VAL A 59 -11.83 3.15 -1.27
N THR A 60 -11.48 3.47 -0.03
CA THR A 60 -11.00 4.80 0.36
C THR A 60 -9.60 4.70 0.91
N LEU A 61 -8.78 5.72 0.66
CA LEU A 61 -7.45 5.84 1.23
C LEU A 61 -7.30 7.23 1.84
N ARG A 62 -7.06 7.27 3.15
CA ARG A 62 -6.78 8.50 3.90
C ARG A 62 -5.30 8.62 4.20
N ILE A 63 -4.68 9.70 3.74
CA ILE A 63 -3.26 10.01 3.98
C ILE A 63 -3.20 11.45 4.51
N GLY A 64 -2.90 11.62 5.80
CA GLY A 64 -3.01 12.92 6.45
C GLY A 64 -4.39 13.55 6.24
N VAL A 65 -4.44 14.74 5.62
CA VAL A 65 -5.67 15.46 5.27
C VAL A 65 -6.24 15.10 3.90
N HIS A 66 -5.56 14.23 3.15
CA HIS A 66 -6.00 13.79 1.84
C HIS A 66 -6.93 12.58 1.93
N HIS A 67 -8.02 12.65 1.19
CA HIS A 67 -8.95 11.56 0.96
C HIS A 67 -8.90 11.16 -0.52
N LEU A 68 -8.69 9.87 -0.77
CA LEU A 68 -8.71 9.32 -2.11
C LEU A 68 -9.81 8.28 -2.20
N GLU A 69 -10.64 8.40 -3.23
CA GLU A 69 -11.59 7.37 -3.63
C GLU A 69 -10.98 6.49 -4.72
N GLY A 70 -11.07 5.19 -4.51
CA GLY A 70 -10.58 4.17 -5.42
C GLY A 70 -11.58 3.04 -5.63
N LYS A 71 -11.17 2.06 -6.41
CA LYS A 71 -11.95 0.87 -6.71
C LYS A 71 -11.05 -0.35 -6.84
N ILE A 72 -11.61 -1.53 -6.62
CA ILE A 72 -10.97 -2.80 -6.98
C ILE A 72 -11.19 -3.04 -8.48
N ALA A 73 -10.15 -3.51 -9.17
CA ALA A 73 -10.20 -3.91 -10.57
C ALA A 73 -9.36 -5.15 -10.82
N SER A 74 -9.81 -6.03 -11.70
CA SER A 74 -8.99 -7.14 -12.19
C SER A 74 -7.88 -6.62 -13.09
N LEU A 75 -6.70 -7.22 -12.98
CA LEU A 75 -5.58 -6.95 -13.89
C LEU A 75 -5.87 -7.64 -15.24
N PRO A 76 -5.78 -6.93 -16.38
CA PRO A 76 -5.95 -7.55 -17.70
C PRO A 76 -4.94 -8.68 -17.97
N LYS A 77 -3.75 -8.56 -17.37
CA LYS A 77 -2.70 -9.58 -17.38
C LYS A 77 -2.23 -9.80 -15.94
N PRO A 78 -2.34 -11.03 -15.39
CA PRO A 78 -1.78 -11.36 -14.09
C PRO A 78 -0.29 -11.02 -14.00
N LEU A 79 0.15 -10.56 -12.83
CA LEU A 79 1.55 -10.22 -12.58
C LEU A 79 2.15 -11.22 -11.60
N GLY A 80 3.28 -11.84 -11.98
CA GLY A 80 4.07 -12.66 -11.06
C GLY A 80 4.95 -11.78 -10.17
N ILE A 81 4.93 -12.05 -8.86
CA ILE A 81 5.83 -11.40 -7.91
C ILE A 81 7.13 -12.19 -7.87
N LEU A 82 8.22 -11.52 -8.22
CA LEU A 82 9.56 -12.07 -8.18
C LEU A 82 10.30 -11.56 -6.94
N THR A 83 10.73 -12.48 -6.10
CA THR A 83 11.66 -12.20 -5.00
C THR A 83 13.06 -12.42 -5.51
N LYS A 84 13.86 -11.36 -5.49
CA LYS A 84 15.27 -11.41 -5.88
C LYS A 84 16.11 -11.81 -4.67
N HIS A 85 16.96 -12.82 -4.85
CA HIS A 85 17.96 -13.23 -3.86
C HIS A 85 19.35 -12.94 -4.42
N LYS A 86 20.16 -12.20 -3.67
CA LYS A 86 21.58 -12.01 -3.98
C LYS A 86 22.40 -12.82 -2.99
N SER A 87 23.32 -13.62 -3.50
CA SER A 87 24.30 -14.34 -2.69
C SER A 87 25.71 -14.16 -3.29
N GLY A 88 26.74 -14.59 -2.57
CA GLY A 88 28.10 -14.61 -3.11
C GLY A 88 28.27 -15.49 -4.35
N ALA A 89 27.33 -16.42 -4.60
CA ALA A 89 27.34 -17.32 -5.75
C ALA A 89 26.53 -16.79 -6.96
N GLY A 90 25.84 -15.65 -6.83
CA GLY A 90 25.08 -15.05 -7.93
C GLY A 90 23.74 -14.45 -7.51
N THR A 91 22.87 -14.23 -8.50
CA THR A 91 21.52 -13.73 -8.30
C THR A 91 20.50 -14.78 -8.73
N THR A 92 19.58 -15.14 -7.85
CA THR A 92 18.43 -15.99 -8.15
C THR A 92 17.12 -15.23 -7.99
N TYR A 93 16.06 -15.74 -8.61
CA TYR A 93 14.72 -15.14 -8.57
C TYR A 93 13.69 -16.24 -8.32
N ASP A 94 12.86 -16.06 -7.29
CA ASP A 94 11.77 -16.96 -6.98
C ASP A 94 10.43 -16.29 -7.30
N ILE A 95 9.53 -17.02 -7.96
CA ILE A 95 8.14 -16.58 -8.14
C ILE A 95 7.39 -16.94 -6.86
N THR A 96 6.99 -15.93 -6.09
CA THR A 96 6.39 -16.14 -4.76
C THR A 96 4.87 -16.09 -4.78
N GLU A 97 4.29 -15.20 -5.58
CA GLU A 97 2.85 -14.93 -5.61
C GLU A 97 2.42 -14.52 -7.02
N ILE A 98 1.12 -14.65 -7.30
CA ILE A 98 0.49 -14.12 -8.53
C ILE A 98 -0.55 -13.09 -8.12
N VAL A 99 -0.38 -11.85 -8.59
CA VAL A 99 -1.36 -10.77 -8.40
C VAL A 99 -2.30 -10.72 -9.59
N ILE A 100 -3.60 -10.84 -9.31
CA ILE A 100 -4.67 -10.79 -10.32
C ILE A 100 -5.60 -9.60 -10.14
N LYS A 101 -5.57 -8.90 -9.00
CA LYS A 101 -6.40 -7.75 -8.69
C LYS A 101 -5.54 -6.56 -8.28
N LYS A 102 -6.03 -5.35 -8.57
CA LYS A 102 -5.46 -4.09 -8.11
C LYS A 102 -6.51 -3.21 -7.46
N ILE A 103 -6.08 -2.41 -6.50
CA ILE A 103 -6.81 -1.26 -5.98
C ILE A 103 -6.26 -0.03 -6.69
N ILE A 104 -7.11 0.69 -7.41
CA ILE A 104 -6.69 1.85 -8.20
C ILE A 104 -7.32 3.14 -7.68
N PHE A 105 -6.48 4.15 -7.46
CA PHE A 105 -6.84 5.52 -7.10
C PHE A 105 -6.45 6.47 -8.24
N THR A 106 -7.39 6.77 -9.13
CA THR A 106 -7.17 7.65 -10.30
C THR A 106 -7.66 9.08 -10.10
N LYS A 107 -8.54 9.31 -9.12
CA LYS A 107 -9.08 10.65 -8.86
C LYS A 107 -8.06 11.49 -8.09
N ARG A 108 -8.11 12.81 -8.29
CA ARG A 108 -7.32 13.75 -7.49
C ARG A 108 -7.73 13.63 -6.01
N PRO A 109 -6.77 13.68 -5.07
CA PRO A 109 -7.10 13.68 -3.65
C PRO A 109 -7.99 14.86 -3.29
N THR A 110 -9.05 14.60 -2.52
CA THR A 110 -9.91 15.63 -1.95
C THR A 110 -9.45 15.98 -0.54
N PRO A 111 -9.54 17.25 -0.12
CA PRO A 111 -9.31 17.60 1.27
C PRO A 111 -10.43 17.03 2.15
N ILE A 112 -10.07 16.57 3.34
CA ILE A 112 -11.05 16.21 4.36
C ILE A 112 -11.57 17.51 4.99
N VAL A 113 -12.80 17.90 4.64
CA VAL A 113 -13.43 19.11 5.15
C VAL A 113 -14.30 18.75 6.36
N GLY A 114 -13.91 19.22 7.55
CA GLY A 114 -14.73 19.12 8.76
C GLY A 114 -14.75 17.75 9.43
N HIS A 115 -13.80 17.50 10.32
CA HIS A 115 -14.02 16.99 11.69
C HIS A 115 -12.71 17.16 12.45
N ALA A 116 -12.71 17.99 13.50
CA ALA A 116 -11.72 17.88 14.55
C ALA A 116 -11.87 16.47 15.15
N GLY A 117 -10.98 15.55 14.77
CA GLY A 117 -10.82 14.31 15.53
C GLY A 117 -10.44 14.66 16.96
N PRO A 118 -10.84 13.88 17.97
CA PRO A 118 -10.46 14.18 19.34
C PRO A 118 -8.94 14.27 19.40
N LEU A 119 -8.45 15.40 19.92
CA LEU A 119 -7.08 15.50 20.40
C LEU A 119 -6.86 14.26 21.27
N LEU A 120 -5.88 13.43 20.91
CA LEU A 120 -5.39 12.41 21.80
C LEU A 120 -5.01 13.15 23.09
N GLN A 121 -5.85 13.05 24.12
CA GLN A 121 -5.47 13.46 25.45
C GLN A 121 -4.37 12.49 25.85
N ALA A 122 -3.13 13.00 25.86
CA ALA A 122 -2.04 12.34 26.53
C ALA A 122 -2.39 12.30 28.02
N ASN A 123 -2.59 11.09 28.53
CA ASN A 123 -2.41 10.79 29.95
C ASN A 123 -0.92 10.62 30.22
#